data_AF-A0A0J8R5J7-F1
#
_entry.id   AF-A0A0J8R5J7-F1
#
_cell.length_a   1.000
_cell.length_b   1.000
_cell.length_c   1.000
_cell.angle_alpha   90.00
_cell.angle_beta   90.00
_cell.angle_gamma   90.00
#
_symmetry.space_group_name_H-M   'P 1'
#
loop_
_entity.id
_entity.type
_entity.pdbx_description
1 polymer ?
#
loop_
_entity_poly.entity_id
_entity_poly.type
_entity_poly.pdbx_seq_one_letter_code
_entity_poly.pdbx_strand_id
1 'polypeptide(L)'
;MSLITDTTFPVVSRLTPSKQSRLGALRKYVSISYLSSLAWDSLAHASFIAFGLWRGLSRGLSRDEYERSLQIERRKRDLSFKLQAATSLHEWLQIAGELDKLEGNKEWKSVDESNEYDHALLRARLDDLEQALRTDDFGAIVHIIRTSFSRDLANMTNPDLYTRAHIGTKNLIDLYVTTATNAVSVALEMADKLEFNIAESRFLLEQLQATRQAFGRTALLLSGGATFGMNHTGVVKTLWQMRLLPRVISGSSAGSIVAGVLCAHMDDEIPQILSSFGNGDFSVFESNDGVETLWHRLRRFLISGSFFDIAHLTRVMRDILGGCDIPRSI
;
A
#
# COMPACT_ATOMS: atom_id res chain seq x y z
N MET A 1 33.13 -6.69 45.96
CA MET A 1 32.39 -7.38 47.04
C MET A 1 30.97 -6.82 47.03
N SER A 2 30.06 -7.54 46.37
CA SER A 2 28.95 -8.30 46.99
C SER A 2 27.78 -7.37 47.38
N LEU A 3 26.77 -7.29 46.52
CA LEU A 3 25.51 -8.07 46.60
C LEU A 3 24.66 -7.65 47.80
N ILE A 4 23.56 -6.95 47.51
CA ILE A 4 22.31 -7.06 48.26
C ILE A 4 21.17 -7.21 47.24
N THR A 5 20.51 -8.34 47.37
CA THR A 5 19.33 -8.86 46.70
C THR A 5 18.03 -8.38 47.36
N ASP A 6 16.93 -8.36 46.58
CA ASP A 6 15.55 -8.77 46.94
C ASP A 6 14.84 -8.11 48.15
N THR A 7 13.54 -7.79 48.24
CA THR A 7 12.27 -8.14 47.58
C THR A 7 11.22 -7.23 48.28
N THR A 8 10.16 -6.68 47.67
CA THR A 8 8.78 -7.21 47.63
C THR A 8 7.83 -5.98 47.51
N PHE A 9 6.87 -5.99 46.59
CA PHE A 9 5.67 -5.15 46.65
C PHE A 9 4.44 -6.06 46.49
N PRO A 10 3.36 -5.84 47.26
CA PRO A 10 2.31 -6.83 47.43
C PRO A 10 1.26 -6.82 46.33
N VAL A 11 0.76 -8.02 46.05
CA VAL A 11 -0.48 -8.32 45.32
C VAL A 11 -1.66 -8.23 46.27
N VAL A 12 -2.69 -7.44 45.93
CA VAL A 12 -4.08 -7.72 46.37
C VAL A 12 -5.03 -7.54 45.19
N SER A 13 -5.59 -8.68 44.80
CA SER A 13 -6.67 -8.91 43.83
C SER A 13 -8.07 -8.87 44.47
N ARG A 14 -9.10 -8.68 43.61
CA ARG A 14 -10.55 -9.01 43.67
C ARG A 14 -11.46 -7.77 43.66
N LEU A 15 -12.15 -7.43 42.55
CA LEU A 15 -13.42 -7.96 42.00
C LEU A 15 -14.57 -7.82 43.04
N THR A 16 -15.76 -7.23 42.85
CA THR A 16 -16.69 -6.83 41.74
C THR A 16 -17.93 -6.14 42.42
N PRO A 17 -19.13 -5.89 41.83
CA PRO A 17 -19.56 -5.22 40.58
C PRO A 17 -20.73 -4.18 40.76
N SER A 18 -21.22 -3.62 39.63
CA SER A 18 -22.49 -2.87 39.37
C SER A 18 -22.43 -1.35 39.62
N LYS A 19 -22.94 -0.46 38.74
CA LYS A 19 -24.15 -0.50 37.90
C LYS A 19 -23.94 0.04 36.48
N GLN A 20 -24.74 -0.53 35.59
CA GLN A 20 -24.96 -0.18 34.19
C GLN A 20 -25.61 1.21 34.02
N SER A 21 -25.21 1.93 32.98
CA SER A 21 -26.16 2.68 32.14
C SER A 21 -25.82 2.43 30.66
N ARG A 22 -26.89 2.21 29.91
CA ARG A 22 -26.95 1.76 28.51
C ARG A 22 -26.59 2.88 27.56
N LEU A 23 -25.92 2.54 26.46
CA LEU A 23 -26.13 2.99 25.06
C LEU A 23 -24.95 2.39 24.27
N GLY A 24 -25.14 1.24 23.64
CA GLY A 24 -25.48 1.22 22.21
C GLY A 24 -24.34 0.52 21.47
N ALA A 25 -24.60 -0.73 21.06
CA ALA A 25 -23.66 -1.56 20.33
C ALA A 25 -23.19 -0.86 19.03
N LEU A 26 -21.91 -0.48 18.97
CA LEU A 26 -21.29 -0.04 17.73
C LEU A 26 -20.65 -1.23 17.03
N ARG A 27 -21.28 -1.58 15.90
CA ARG A 27 -20.81 -2.47 14.84
C ARG A 27 -19.30 -2.37 14.64
N LYS A 28 -18.62 -3.53 14.67
CA LYS A 28 -17.35 -3.71 13.96
C LYS A 28 -17.61 -3.48 12.47
N TYR A 29 -17.23 -2.31 11.96
CA TYR A 29 -17.15 -2.07 10.53
C TYR A 29 -15.88 -2.73 10.01
N VAL A 30 -16.05 -3.85 9.31
CA VAL A 30 -15.10 -4.30 8.30
C VAL A 30 -15.41 -3.44 7.08
N SER A 31 -14.60 -2.40 6.79
CA SER A 31 -14.78 -1.63 5.57
C SER A 31 -14.23 -2.42 4.39
N ILE A 32 -15.13 -3.00 3.60
CA ILE A 32 -14.81 -3.49 2.27
C ILE A 32 -14.97 -2.28 1.34
N SER A 33 -13.90 -1.51 1.20
CA SER A 33 -13.90 -0.20 0.52
C SER A 33 -14.23 -0.26 -0.99
N TYR A 34 -14.26 -1.45 -1.59
CA TYR A 34 -14.53 -1.65 -3.02
C TYR A 34 -16.02 -1.89 -3.37
N LEU A 35 -16.86 -2.26 -2.40
CA LEU A 35 -18.31 -2.40 -2.64
C LEU A 35 -19.11 -1.18 -2.17
N SER A 36 -18.53 -0.38 -1.28
CA SER A 36 -19.11 0.88 -0.86
C SER A 36 -18.96 1.97 -1.92
N SER A 37 -17.92 1.93 -2.76
CA SER A 37 -17.75 2.91 -3.84
C SER A 37 -18.91 2.86 -4.82
N LEU A 38 -19.37 1.71 -5.29
CA LEU A 38 -20.50 1.66 -6.24
C LEU A 38 -21.82 2.20 -5.66
N ALA A 39 -22.10 1.93 -4.38
CA ALA A 39 -23.33 2.40 -3.73
C ALA A 39 -23.25 3.89 -3.34
N TRP A 40 -22.10 4.35 -2.85
CA TRP A 40 -21.84 5.76 -2.58
C TRP A 40 -21.68 6.56 -3.86
N ASP A 41 -21.06 6.03 -4.91
CA ASP A 41 -20.98 6.63 -6.23
C ASP A 41 -22.37 6.69 -6.83
N SER A 42 -23.21 5.67 -6.71
CA SER A 42 -24.59 5.73 -7.22
C SER A 42 -25.45 6.74 -6.46
N LEU A 43 -25.30 6.85 -5.13
CA LEU A 43 -26.03 7.82 -4.29
C LEU A 43 -25.48 9.25 -4.42
N ALA A 44 -24.15 9.39 -4.51
CA ALA A 44 -23.47 10.65 -4.77
C ALA A 44 -23.76 11.12 -6.21
N HIS A 45 -23.77 10.23 -7.20
CA HIS A 45 -24.21 10.53 -8.57
C HIS A 45 -25.69 10.88 -8.61
N ALA A 46 -26.57 10.17 -7.90
CA ALA A 46 -27.98 10.56 -7.83
C ALA A 46 -28.13 11.94 -7.19
N SER A 47 -27.35 12.25 -6.14
CA SER A 47 -27.32 13.57 -5.51
C SER A 47 -26.68 14.64 -6.39
N PHE A 48 -25.69 14.30 -7.22
CA PHE A 48 -24.98 15.22 -8.13
C PHE A 48 -25.78 15.46 -9.42
N ILE A 49 -26.50 14.45 -9.92
CA ILE A 49 -27.47 14.58 -11.00
C ILE A 49 -28.67 15.38 -10.50
N ALA A 50 -29.18 15.13 -9.29
CA ALA A 50 -30.24 15.93 -8.69
C ALA A 50 -29.79 17.37 -8.39
N PHE A 51 -28.56 17.57 -7.90
CA PHE A 51 -27.97 18.88 -7.65
C PHE A 51 -27.61 19.60 -8.95
N GLY A 52 -27.20 18.87 -10.00
CA GLY A 52 -26.93 19.38 -11.34
C GLY A 52 -28.21 19.73 -12.10
N LEU A 53 -29.28 18.93 -11.94
CA LEU A 53 -30.63 19.26 -12.39
C LEU A 53 -31.18 20.47 -11.62
N TRP A 54 -31.02 20.51 -10.30
CA TRP A 54 -31.47 21.63 -9.48
C TRP A 54 -30.68 22.91 -9.79
N ARG A 55 -29.34 22.85 -9.92
CA ARG A 55 -28.50 23.96 -10.40
C ARG A 55 -28.81 24.35 -11.84
N GLY A 56 -29.11 23.39 -12.72
CA GLY A 56 -29.51 23.62 -14.10
C GLY A 56 -30.82 24.38 -14.21
N LEU A 57 -31.82 23.96 -13.43
CA LEU A 57 -33.09 24.66 -13.28
C LEU A 57 -32.94 26.03 -12.59
N SER A 58 -31.97 26.20 -11.68
CA SER A 58 -31.78 27.45 -10.92
C SER A 58 -30.76 28.43 -11.52
N ARG A 59 -29.98 28.04 -12.52
CA ARG A 59 -28.99 28.91 -13.19
C ARG A 59 -29.15 29.09 -14.69
N GLY A 60 -30.08 28.38 -15.36
CA GLY A 60 -30.28 28.52 -16.79
C GLY A 60 -29.03 28.16 -17.60
N LEU A 61 -28.47 26.96 -17.38
CA LEU A 61 -27.36 26.45 -18.20
C LEU A 61 -27.78 26.42 -19.67
N SER A 62 -26.87 26.84 -20.56
CA SER A 62 -27.09 26.74 -22.00
C SER A 62 -27.22 25.27 -22.40
N ARG A 63 -28.04 24.98 -23.41
CA ARG A 63 -28.21 23.62 -23.98
C ARG A 63 -26.85 22.98 -24.32
N ASP A 64 -25.92 23.78 -24.83
CA ASP A 64 -24.58 23.34 -25.20
C ASP A 64 -23.75 22.85 -24.00
N GLU A 65 -23.90 23.49 -22.83
CA GLU A 65 -23.18 23.11 -21.61
C GLU A 65 -23.74 21.81 -21.03
N TYR A 66 -25.06 21.65 -21.09
CA TYR A 66 -25.72 20.40 -20.71
C TYR A 66 -25.26 19.22 -21.60
N GLU A 67 -25.24 19.41 -22.92
CA GLU A 67 -24.78 18.38 -23.87
C GLU A 67 -23.31 18.01 -23.64
N ARG A 68 -22.44 19.00 -23.36
CA ARG A 68 -21.03 18.74 -22.96
C ARG A 68 -20.93 17.94 -21.67
N SER A 69 -21.72 18.26 -20.65
CA SER A 69 -21.71 17.50 -19.38
C SER A 69 -22.08 16.04 -19.60
N LEU A 70 -23.09 15.76 -20.43
CA LEU A 70 -23.51 14.41 -20.77
C LEU A 70 -22.44 13.63 -21.55
N GLN A 71 -21.72 14.30 -22.45
CA GLN A 71 -20.60 13.70 -23.19
C GLN A 71 -19.46 13.31 -22.25
N ILE A 72 -19.11 14.17 -21.30
CA ILE A 72 -18.08 13.88 -20.29
C ILE A 72 -18.48 12.66 -19.45
N GLU A 73 -19.72 12.61 -18.97
CA GLU A 73 -20.22 11.49 -18.16
C GLU A 73 -20.26 10.15 -18.93
N ARG A 74 -20.61 10.19 -20.22
CA ARG A 74 -20.49 9.00 -21.09
C ARG A 74 -19.04 8.56 -21.22
N ARG A 75 -18.13 9.50 -21.48
CA ARG A 75 -16.70 9.20 -21.64
C ARG A 75 -16.10 8.61 -20.35
N LYS A 76 -16.46 9.13 -19.18
CA LYS A 76 -16.04 8.55 -17.89
C LYS A 76 -16.46 7.10 -17.77
N ARG A 77 -17.73 6.78 -18.04
CA ARG A 77 -18.23 5.38 -18.00
C ARG A 77 -17.48 4.46 -18.95
N ASP A 78 -17.26 4.91 -20.19
CA ASP A 78 -16.50 4.13 -21.18
C ASP A 78 -15.07 3.86 -20.70
N LEU A 79 -14.42 4.87 -20.10
CA LEU A 79 -13.08 4.72 -19.54
C LEU A 79 -13.07 3.81 -18.31
N SER A 80 -14.05 3.90 -17.41
CA SER A 80 -14.17 3.00 -16.26
C SER A 80 -14.33 1.54 -16.69
N PHE A 81 -15.11 1.28 -17.76
CA PHE A 81 -15.24 -0.05 -18.33
C PHE A 81 -13.91 -0.55 -18.92
N LYS A 82 -13.21 0.30 -19.68
CA LYS A 82 -11.88 -0.04 -20.23
C LYS A 82 -10.84 -0.26 -19.13
N LEU A 83 -10.91 0.50 -18.05
CA LEU A 83 -9.99 0.38 -16.91
C LEU A 83 -10.11 -0.99 -16.25
N GLN A 84 -11.33 -1.51 -16.11
CA GLN A 84 -11.58 -2.86 -15.58
C GLN A 84 -11.14 -3.97 -16.54
N ALA A 85 -11.20 -3.72 -17.86
CA ALA A 85 -10.80 -4.67 -18.88
C ALA A 85 -9.30 -4.63 -19.22
N ALA A 86 -8.55 -3.66 -18.68
CA ALA A 86 -7.14 -3.47 -18.99
C ALA A 86 -6.31 -4.69 -18.54
N THR A 87 -5.46 -5.19 -19.43
CA THR A 87 -4.66 -6.41 -19.18
C THR A 87 -3.18 -6.10 -18.90
N SER A 88 -2.75 -4.86 -19.11
CA SER A 88 -1.39 -4.40 -18.85
C SER A 88 -1.39 -3.17 -17.95
N LEU A 89 -0.34 -3.06 -17.13
CA LEU A 89 -0.13 -1.89 -16.28
C LEU A 89 -0.04 -0.60 -17.09
N HIS A 90 0.62 -0.65 -18.27
CA HIS A 90 0.76 0.51 -19.13
C HIS A 90 -0.59 1.04 -19.63
N GLU A 91 -1.43 0.14 -20.15
CA GLU A 91 -2.79 0.48 -20.59
C GLU A 91 -3.63 1.03 -19.43
N TRP A 92 -3.56 0.38 -18.27
CA TRP A 92 -4.26 0.80 -17.06
C TRP A 92 -3.87 2.23 -16.66
N LEU A 93 -2.57 2.56 -16.65
CA LEU A 93 -2.07 3.89 -16.32
C LEU A 93 -2.52 4.96 -17.32
N GLN A 94 -2.57 4.66 -18.62
CA GLN A 94 -3.07 5.62 -19.62
C GLN A 94 -4.54 5.94 -19.38
N ILE A 95 -5.38 4.91 -19.19
CA ILE A 95 -6.82 5.06 -18.97
C ILE A 95 -7.09 5.78 -17.64
N ALA A 96 -6.42 5.38 -16.57
CA ALA A 96 -6.53 6.02 -15.26
C ALA A 96 -6.09 7.49 -15.30
N GLY A 97 -5.06 7.83 -16.07
CA GLY A 97 -4.60 9.20 -16.27
C GLY A 97 -5.58 10.08 -17.07
N GLU A 98 -6.31 9.50 -18.03
CA GLU A 98 -7.44 10.17 -18.71
C GLU A 98 -8.61 10.38 -17.74
N LEU A 99 -8.95 9.37 -16.94
CA LEU A 99 -10.05 9.43 -15.98
C LEU A 99 -9.79 10.49 -14.90
N ASP A 100 -8.58 10.52 -14.34
CA ASP A 100 -8.13 11.56 -13.39
C ASP A 100 -8.27 12.98 -13.95
N LYS A 101 -8.11 13.16 -15.28
CA LYS A 101 -8.31 14.47 -15.93
C LYS A 101 -9.79 14.84 -16.01
N LEU A 102 -10.66 13.87 -16.33
CA LEU A 102 -12.10 14.12 -16.45
C LEU A 102 -12.81 14.28 -15.11
N GLU A 103 -12.25 13.70 -14.04
CA GLU A 103 -12.79 13.77 -12.68
C GLU A 103 -12.29 14.99 -11.89
N GLY A 104 -11.34 15.75 -12.45
CA GLY A 104 -10.75 16.90 -11.77
C GLY A 104 -9.66 16.53 -10.75
N ASN A 105 -9.18 15.28 -10.78
CA ASN A 105 -8.17 14.79 -9.84
C ASN A 105 -6.80 15.40 -10.16
N LYS A 106 -6.50 15.73 -11.42
CA LYS A 106 -5.25 16.42 -11.78
C LYS A 106 -5.16 17.82 -11.15
N GLU A 107 -6.25 18.57 -11.21
CA GLU A 107 -6.38 19.88 -10.59
C GLU A 107 -6.27 19.75 -9.07
N TRP A 108 -6.92 18.75 -8.46
CA TRP A 108 -6.77 18.50 -7.02
C TRP A 108 -5.33 18.19 -6.60
N LYS A 109 -4.56 17.44 -7.40
CA LYS A 109 -3.14 17.16 -7.12
C LYS A 109 -2.26 18.40 -7.19
N SER A 110 -2.63 19.36 -8.06
CA SER A 110 -1.90 20.60 -8.27
C SER A 110 -2.09 21.63 -7.15
N VAL A 111 -3.18 21.53 -6.40
CA VAL A 111 -3.43 22.37 -5.23
C VAL A 111 -2.79 21.72 -4.02
N ASP A 112 -1.79 22.36 -3.43
CA ASP A 112 -1.09 21.81 -2.26
C ASP A 112 -2.00 21.70 -1.04
N GLU A 113 -2.83 22.71 -0.81
CA GLU A 113 -3.71 22.81 0.34
C GLU A 113 -4.66 21.60 0.45
N SER A 114 -4.71 21.01 1.64
CA SER A 114 -5.54 19.86 1.97
C SER A 114 -5.65 19.74 3.49
N ASN A 115 -6.75 19.17 3.99
CA ASN A 115 -6.94 18.95 5.43
C ASN A 115 -6.29 17.64 5.90
N GLU A 116 -5.90 16.78 4.96
CA GLU A 116 -5.41 15.43 5.20
C GLU A 116 -3.92 15.40 5.57
N TYR A 117 -3.18 16.49 5.35
CA TYR A 117 -1.75 16.64 5.70
C TYR A 117 -1.36 18.10 5.94
N ASP A 118 -0.26 18.33 6.66
CA ASP A 118 0.29 19.66 6.90
C ASP A 118 1.16 20.11 5.71
N HIS A 119 0.49 20.66 4.69
CA HIS A 119 1.13 21.14 3.47
C HIS A 119 2.15 22.26 3.73
N ALA A 120 1.93 23.11 4.74
CA ALA A 120 2.83 24.21 5.06
C ALA A 120 4.14 23.69 5.67
N LEU A 121 4.05 22.73 6.59
CA LEU A 121 5.22 22.04 7.14
C LEU A 121 5.98 21.28 6.04
N LEU A 122 5.28 20.55 5.17
CA LEU A 122 5.92 19.79 4.10
C LEU A 122 6.64 20.71 3.10
N ARG A 123 6.01 21.84 2.74
CA ARG A 123 6.61 22.86 1.88
C ARG A 123 7.87 23.46 2.51
N ALA A 124 7.81 23.86 3.78
CA ALA A 124 8.99 24.39 4.47
C ALA A 124 10.16 23.39 4.49
N ARG A 125 9.88 22.10 4.72
CA ARG A 125 10.91 21.05 4.70
C ARG A 125 11.47 20.78 3.31
N LEU A 126 10.64 20.87 2.28
CA LEU A 126 11.08 20.82 0.90
C LEU A 126 11.99 22.01 0.58
N ASP A 127 11.62 23.22 0.97
CA ASP A 127 12.40 24.43 0.71
C ASP A 127 13.78 24.38 1.39
N ASP A 128 13.85 23.92 2.65
CA ASP A 128 15.10 23.67 3.37
C ASP A 128 16.01 22.70 2.59
N LEU A 129 15.43 21.61 2.10
CA LEU A 129 16.14 20.56 1.37
C LEU A 129 16.62 21.04 0.00
N GLU A 130 15.76 21.71 -0.76
CA GLU A 130 16.13 22.28 -2.06
C GLU A 130 17.21 23.35 -1.90
N GLN A 131 17.17 24.16 -0.85
CA GLN A 131 18.20 25.15 -0.59
C GLN A 131 19.55 24.50 -0.31
N ALA A 132 19.59 23.44 0.50
CA ALA A 132 20.80 22.68 0.75
C ALA A 132 21.38 22.04 -0.54
N LEU A 133 20.51 21.50 -1.39
CA LEU A 133 20.90 20.94 -2.69
C LEU A 133 21.39 22.00 -3.68
N ARG A 134 20.74 23.17 -3.76
CA ARG A 134 21.15 24.26 -4.66
C ARG A 134 22.50 24.87 -4.30
N THR A 135 22.86 24.83 -3.02
CA THR A 135 24.11 25.41 -2.51
C THR A 135 25.25 24.41 -2.41
N ASP A 136 25.01 23.15 -2.82
CA ASP A 136 25.96 22.03 -2.66
C ASP A 136 26.53 21.95 -1.23
N ASP A 137 25.70 22.26 -0.22
CA ASP A 137 26.10 22.18 1.18
C ASP A 137 25.96 20.74 1.69
N PHE A 138 27.05 19.98 1.57
CA PHE A 138 27.11 18.58 2.01
C PHE A 138 26.68 18.42 3.47
N GLY A 139 27.13 19.32 4.35
CA GLY A 139 26.83 19.26 5.77
C GLY A 139 25.34 19.44 6.04
N ALA A 140 24.72 20.43 5.39
CA ALA A 140 23.27 20.65 5.47
C ALA A 140 22.47 19.47 4.91
N ILE A 141 22.87 18.91 3.76
CA ILE A 141 22.21 17.75 3.15
C ILE A 141 22.23 16.55 4.12
N VAL A 142 23.40 16.18 4.64
CA VAL A 142 23.53 15.06 5.58
C VAL A 142 22.76 15.33 6.88
N HIS A 143 22.77 16.57 7.37
CA HIS A 143 21.99 16.95 8.53
C HIS A 143 20.49 16.75 8.31
N ILE A 144 19.94 17.25 7.20
CA ILE A 144 18.51 17.10 6.85
C ILE A 144 18.15 15.62 6.67
N ILE A 145 18.98 14.83 5.99
CA ILE A 145 18.80 13.38 5.86
C ILE A 145 18.74 12.72 7.23
N ARG A 146 19.54 13.17 8.19
CA ARG A 146 19.60 12.60 9.54
C ARG A 146 18.39 12.95 10.42
N THR A 147 17.88 14.17 10.29
CA THR A 147 16.92 14.74 11.25
C THR A 147 15.50 14.87 10.71
N SER A 148 15.33 15.10 9.41
CA SER A 148 14.04 15.42 8.81
C SER A 148 13.38 14.23 8.10
N PHE A 149 14.14 13.20 7.74
CA PHE A 149 13.60 12.05 7.03
C PHE A 149 12.79 11.17 7.98
N SER A 150 11.48 11.36 7.95
CA SER A 150 10.49 10.56 8.67
C SER A 150 9.53 9.92 7.68
N ARG A 151 9.05 8.71 8.01
CA ARG A 151 8.11 7.96 7.17
C ARG A 151 6.82 8.72 6.92
N ASP A 152 6.32 9.42 7.93
CA ASP A 152 5.03 10.10 7.91
C ASP A 152 5.19 11.59 8.26
N LEU A 153 6.17 12.25 7.65
CA LEU A 153 6.34 13.69 7.79
C LEU A 153 5.05 14.39 7.37
N ALA A 154 4.58 15.32 8.22
CA ALA A 154 3.38 16.11 7.95
C ALA A 154 2.10 15.29 7.67
N ASN A 155 2.03 14.02 8.09
CA ASN A 155 0.91 13.11 7.78
C ASN A 155 0.77 12.80 6.27
N MET A 156 1.88 12.84 5.51
CA MET A 156 1.89 12.59 4.06
C MET A 156 1.51 11.16 3.67
N THR A 157 1.47 10.22 4.62
CA THR A 157 1.05 8.83 4.38
C THR A 157 -0.42 8.56 4.68
N ASN A 158 -1.21 9.61 4.95
CA ASN A 158 -2.63 9.49 5.21
C ASN A 158 -3.37 8.77 4.05
N PRO A 159 -4.05 7.63 4.30
CA PRO A 159 -4.74 6.87 3.26
C PRO A 159 -5.74 7.68 2.42
N ASP A 160 -6.37 8.70 3.00
CA ASP A 160 -7.38 9.53 2.30
C ASP A 160 -6.77 10.32 1.13
N LEU A 161 -5.46 10.58 1.17
CA LEU A 161 -4.72 11.21 0.06
C LEU A 161 -4.51 10.27 -1.14
N TYR A 162 -4.64 8.96 -0.95
CA TYR A 162 -4.36 7.94 -1.96
C TYR A 162 -5.63 7.25 -2.48
N THR A 163 -6.80 7.62 -1.97
CA THR A 163 -8.10 7.11 -2.44
C THR A 163 -8.77 8.03 -3.45
N ARG A 164 -8.35 9.29 -3.54
CA ARG A 164 -9.01 10.32 -4.36
C ARG A 164 -8.65 10.28 -5.84
N ALA A 165 -7.41 9.96 -6.17
CA ALA A 165 -6.95 9.86 -7.54
C ALA A 165 -6.62 8.42 -7.90
N HIS A 166 -6.74 8.06 -9.17
CA HIS A 166 -6.38 6.73 -9.62
C HIS A 166 -4.86 6.50 -9.62
N ILE A 167 -4.07 7.55 -9.85
CA ILE A 167 -2.61 7.46 -9.94
C ILE A 167 -1.95 8.43 -8.96
N GLY A 168 -1.13 7.94 -8.04
CA GLY A 168 -0.34 8.82 -7.16
C GLY A 168 -1.20 9.69 -6.24
N THR A 169 -0.63 10.80 -5.78
CA THR A 169 -1.26 11.69 -4.78
C THR A 169 -0.94 13.16 -5.08
N LYS A 170 -1.01 14.05 -4.07
CA LYS A 170 -0.63 15.46 -4.15
C LYS A 170 0.78 15.62 -4.72
N ASN A 171 0.93 16.56 -5.67
CA ASN A 171 2.21 16.82 -6.32
C ASN A 171 3.30 17.27 -5.33
N LEU A 172 2.93 17.97 -4.26
CA LEU A 172 3.87 18.38 -3.21
C LEU A 172 4.51 17.17 -2.50
N ILE A 173 3.72 16.12 -2.23
CA ILE A 173 4.23 14.89 -1.60
C ILE A 173 5.18 14.18 -2.56
N ASP A 174 4.77 14.00 -3.82
CA ASP A 174 5.62 13.36 -4.84
C ASP A 174 6.93 14.13 -5.05
N LEU A 175 6.87 15.46 -5.08
CA LEU A 175 8.04 16.34 -5.19
C LEU A 175 8.96 16.18 -3.98
N TYR A 176 8.43 16.22 -2.76
CA TYR A 176 9.23 16.03 -1.55
C TYR A 176 9.92 14.67 -1.52
N VAL A 177 9.20 13.57 -1.79
CA VAL A 177 9.77 12.22 -1.78
C VAL A 177 10.85 12.05 -2.87
N THR A 178 10.62 12.63 -4.05
CA THR A 178 11.59 12.61 -5.16
C THR A 178 12.85 13.41 -4.80
N THR A 179 12.69 14.62 -4.26
CA THR A 179 13.81 15.47 -3.84
C THR A 179 14.58 14.85 -2.67
N ALA A 180 13.90 14.21 -1.71
CA ALA A 180 14.52 13.48 -0.62
C ALA A 180 15.36 12.29 -1.12
N THR A 181 14.84 11.54 -2.09
CA THR A 181 15.60 10.45 -2.72
C THR A 181 16.81 10.97 -3.49
N ASN A 182 16.63 12.06 -4.24
CA ASN A 182 17.72 12.73 -4.95
C ASN A 182 18.82 13.23 -4.00
N ALA A 183 18.45 13.76 -2.84
CA ALA A 183 19.41 14.25 -1.86
C ALA A 183 20.35 13.16 -1.34
N VAL A 184 19.84 11.92 -1.18
CA VAL A 184 20.69 10.78 -0.81
C VAL A 184 21.68 10.46 -1.94
N SER A 185 21.22 10.45 -3.19
CA SER A 185 22.10 10.22 -4.35
C SER A 185 23.17 11.31 -4.46
N VAL A 186 22.78 12.58 -4.36
CA VAL A 186 23.70 13.73 -4.41
C VAL A 186 24.73 13.66 -3.27
N ALA A 187 24.32 13.33 -2.05
CA ALA A 187 25.26 13.17 -0.94
C ALA A 187 26.32 12.08 -1.21
N LEU A 188 25.92 10.96 -1.84
CA LEU A 188 26.85 9.90 -2.23
C LEU A 188 27.79 10.36 -3.35
N GLU A 189 27.25 11.01 -4.39
CA GLU A 189 28.07 11.56 -5.48
C GLU A 189 29.07 12.63 -5.00
N MET A 190 28.67 13.46 -4.05
CA MET A 190 29.54 14.46 -3.43
C MET A 190 30.64 13.78 -2.60
N ALA A 191 30.31 12.74 -1.82
CA ALA A 191 31.30 11.98 -1.06
C ALA A 191 32.34 11.33 -1.97
N ASP A 192 31.93 10.81 -3.12
CA ASP A 192 32.83 10.26 -4.14
C ASP A 192 33.71 11.36 -4.77
N LYS A 193 33.13 12.51 -5.14
CA LYS A 193 33.87 13.66 -5.72
C LYS A 193 34.85 14.31 -4.75
N LEU A 194 34.53 14.34 -3.47
CA LEU A 194 35.38 14.88 -2.41
C LEU A 194 36.47 13.89 -1.96
N GLU A 195 36.51 12.68 -2.55
CA GLU A 195 37.48 11.63 -2.26
C GLU A 195 37.58 11.33 -0.75
N PHE A 196 36.41 11.10 -0.12
CA PHE A 196 36.33 10.87 1.32
C PHE A 196 37.31 9.80 1.81
N ASN A 197 38.02 10.13 2.88
CA ASN A 197 38.84 9.17 3.58
C ASN A 197 37.98 8.15 4.36
N ILE A 198 38.62 7.10 4.88
CA ILE A 198 37.93 6.01 5.59
C ILE A 198 37.07 6.53 6.76
N ALA A 199 37.53 7.54 7.50
CA ALA A 199 36.78 8.09 8.63
C ALA A 199 35.53 8.85 8.18
N GLU A 200 35.64 9.65 7.11
CA GLU A 200 34.53 10.40 6.52
C GLU A 200 33.48 9.48 5.90
N SER A 201 33.91 8.45 5.15
CA SER A 201 32.99 7.44 4.61
C SER A 201 32.27 6.67 5.72
N ARG A 202 32.97 6.34 6.82
CA ARG A 202 32.35 5.69 7.99
C ARG A 202 31.33 6.60 8.66
N PHE A 203 31.65 7.88 8.83
CA PHE A 203 30.71 8.85 9.40
C PHE A 203 29.44 8.96 8.56
N LEU A 204 29.55 9.11 7.24
CA LEU A 204 28.40 9.17 6.33
C LEU A 204 27.57 7.88 6.41
N LEU A 205 28.22 6.72 6.38
CA LEU A 205 27.55 5.44 6.52
C LEU A 205 26.77 5.33 7.84
N GLU A 206 27.35 5.77 8.95
CA GLU A 206 26.67 5.80 10.26
C GLU A 206 25.44 6.71 10.25
N GLN A 207 25.52 7.89 9.62
CA GLN A 207 24.36 8.79 9.48
C GLN A 207 23.25 8.14 8.65
N LEU A 208 23.59 7.56 7.49
CA LEU A 208 22.61 6.88 6.63
C LEU A 208 22.00 5.64 7.29
N GLN A 209 22.80 4.87 8.03
CA GLN A 209 22.29 3.72 8.79
C GLN A 209 21.32 4.16 9.89
N ALA A 210 21.64 5.23 10.61
CA ALA A 210 20.79 5.78 11.65
C ALA A 210 19.48 6.36 11.08
N THR A 211 19.55 7.09 9.95
CA THR A 211 18.35 7.53 9.21
C THR A 211 17.50 6.35 8.81
N ARG A 212 18.09 5.32 8.21
CA ARG A 212 17.35 4.12 7.78
C ARG A 212 16.70 3.39 8.97
N GLN A 213 17.35 3.35 10.13
CA GLN A 213 16.77 2.76 11.34
C GLN A 213 15.54 3.55 11.80
N ALA A 214 15.61 4.89 11.78
CA ALA A 214 14.49 5.76 12.16
C ALA A 214 13.34 5.73 11.14
N PHE A 215 13.64 5.75 9.84
CA PHE A 215 12.66 5.69 8.76
C PHE A 215 11.98 4.30 8.67
N GLY A 216 12.71 3.27 9.10
CA GLY A 216 12.28 1.88 9.10
C GLY A 216 12.37 1.23 7.73
N ARG A 217 11.81 0.01 7.63
CA ARG A 217 11.72 -0.75 6.38
C ARG A 217 10.26 -1.00 6.01
N THR A 218 9.99 -1.09 4.72
CA THR A 218 8.68 -1.52 4.20
C THR A 218 8.60 -3.04 4.25
N ALA A 219 7.42 -3.56 4.59
CA ALA A 219 7.13 -4.99 4.55
C ALA A 219 5.82 -5.21 3.78
N LEU A 220 5.76 -6.30 3.01
CA LEU A 220 4.55 -6.73 2.32
C LEU A 220 3.88 -7.85 3.13
N LEU A 221 2.63 -7.62 3.54
CA LEU A 221 1.85 -8.58 4.33
C LEU A 221 0.71 -9.14 3.47
N LEU A 222 0.83 -10.40 3.07
CA LEU A 222 -0.15 -11.13 2.26
C LEU A 222 -1.13 -11.86 3.18
N SER A 223 -2.34 -11.31 3.34
CA SER A 223 -3.35 -11.86 4.24
C SER A 223 -3.97 -13.15 3.73
N GLY A 224 -4.38 -14.02 4.66
CA GLY A 224 -5.17 -15.20 4.34
C GLY A 224 -6.60 -14.85 3.98
N GLY A 225 -6.99 -15.12 2.74
CA GLY A 225 -8.37 -15.12 2.26
C GLY A 225 -8.49 -16.21 1.20
N ALA A 226 -9.61 -16.97 1.19
CA ALA A 226 -9.77 -18.15 0.35
C ALA A 226 -9.66 -17.85 -1.16
N THR A 227 -10.77 -17.52 -1.83
CA THR A 227 -10.82 -17.30 -3.29
C THR A 227 -9.99 -16.09 -3.75
N PHE A 228 -9.81 -15.08 -2.88
CA PHE A 228 -9.02 -13.89 -3.19
C PHE A 228 -7.51 -14.06 -3.00
N GLY A 229 -7.03 -15.25 -2.59
CA GLY A 229 -5.60 -15.51 -2.39
C GLY A 229 -4.74 -15.25 -3.63
N MET A 230 -5.31 -15.46 -4.83
CA MET A 230 -4.63 -15.23 -6.11
C MET A 230 -4.50 -13.74 -6.47
N ASN A 231 -5.23 -12.84 -5.81
CA ASN A 231 -5.06 -11.40 -6.03
C ASN A 231 -3.68 -10.92 -5.56
N HIS A 232 -3.11 -11.58 -4.55
CA HIS A 232 -1.76 -11.28 -4.06
C HIS A 232 -0.72 -11.41 -5.16
N THR A 233 -0.89 -12.35 -6.07
CA THR A 233 0.03 -12.57 -7.19
C THR A 233 0.02 -11.40 -8.17
N GLY A 234 -1.15 -10.79 -8.40
CA GLY A 234 -1.26 -9.55 -9.17
C GLY A 234 -0.57 -8.37 -8.48
N VAL A 235 -0.72 -8.23 -7.17
CA VAL A 235 -0.04 -7.19 -6.38
C VAL A 235 1.48 -7.37 -6.43
N VAL A 236 1.97 -8.58 -6.19
CA VAL A 236 3.41 -8.92 -6.26
C VAL A 236 3.96 -8.64 -7.65
N LYS A 237 3.25 -9.06 -8.70
CA LYS A 237 3.66 -8.82 -10.10
C LYS A 237 3.82 -7.33 -10.38
N THR A 238 2.85 -6.51 -9.99
CA THR A 238 2.91 -5.06 -10.21
C THR A 238 4.05 -4.43 -9.41
N LEU A 239 4.23 -4.80 -8.14
CA LEU A 239 5.33 -4.31 -7.31
C LEU A 239 6.69 -4.70 -7.89
N TRP A 240 6.85 -5.93 -8.39
CA TRP A 240 8.08 -6.38 -9.02
C TRP A 240 8.35 -5.63 -10.34
N GLN A 241 7.35 -5.47 -11.21
CA GLN A 241 7.47 -4.73 -12.47
C GLN A 241 7.89 -3.27 -12.25
N MET A 242 7.45 -2.67 -11.15
CA MET A 242 7.81 -1.29 -10.76
C MET A 242 9.10 -1.21 -9.93
N ARG A 243 9.77 -2.34 -9.64
CA ARG A 243 10.95 -2.42 -8.74
C ARG A 243 10.67 -1.88 -7.33
N LEU A 244 9.45 -2.08 -6.83
CA LEU A 244 8.96 -1.65 -5.52
C LEU A 244 8.69 -2.82 -4.56
N LEU A 245 9.05 -4.05 -4.95
CA LEU A 245 8.81 -5.24 -4.12
C LEU A 245 9.64 -5.14 -2.81
N PRO A 246 9.01 -5.14 -1.62
CA PRO A 246 9.74 -5.04 -0.36
C PRO A 246 10.57 -6.29 -0.07
N ARG A 247 11.72 -6.12 0.60
CA ARG A 247 12.60 -7.24 1.00
C ARG A 247 12.05 -8.09 2.15
N VAL A 248 11.09 -7.55 2.91
CA VAL A 248 10.44 -8.27 4.00
C VAL A 248 9.04 -8.63 3.54
N ILE A 249 8.79 -9.92 3.34
CA ILE A 249 7.50 -10.44 2.90
C ILE A 249 7.01 -11.44 3.96
N SER A 250 5.74 -11.31 4.33
CA SER A 250 5.08 -12.21 5.25
C SER A 250 3.72 -12.59 4.71
N GLY A 251 3.28 -13.82 4.96
CA GLY A 251 1.99 -14.30 4.48
C GLY A 251 1.30 -15.19 5.49
N SER A 252 -0.03 -15.23 5.45
CA SER A 252 -0.84 -16.19 6.21
C SER A 252 -1.77 -16.98 5.29
N SER A 253 -1.95 -18.27 5.56
CA SER A 253 -2.80 -19.18 4.75
C SER A 253 -2.45 -19.10 3.26
N ALA A 254 -3.38 -18.78 2.35
CA ALA A 254 -3.11 -18.59 0.93
C ALA A 254 -1.96 -17.59 0.64
N GLY A 255 -1.87 -16.50 1.41
CA GLY A 255 -0.78 -15.54 1.28
C GLY A 255 0.59 -16.11 1.67
N SER A 256 0.64 -17.11 2.55
CA SER A 256 1.90 -17.79 2.93
C SER A 256 2.46 -18.67 1.83
N ILE A 257 1.59 -19.20 0.95
CA ILE A 257 2.01 -19.95 -0.24
C ILE A 257 2.70 -18.99 -1.21
N VAL A 258 2.03 -17.88 -1.56
CA VAL A 258 2.62 -16.86 -2.46
C VAL A 258 3.91 -16.29 -1.87
N ALA A 259 3.94 -15.95 -0.58
CA ALA A 259 5.13 -15.48 0.12
C ALA A 259 6.26 -16.54 0.13
N GLY A 260 5.95 -17.80 0.43
CA GLY A 260 6.92 -18.87 0.50
C GLY A 260 7.57 -19.15 -0.85
N VAL A 261 6.77 -19.18 -1.92
CA VAL A 261 7.27 -19.30 -3.29
C VAL A 261 8.12 -18.08 -3.65
N LEU A 262 7.65 -16.86 -3.41
CA LEU A 262 8.42 -15.67 -3.72
C LEU A 262 9.77 -15.61 -2.99
N CYS A 263 9.81 -16.04 -1.73
CA CYS A 263 11.03 -16.02 -0.92
C CYS A 263 12.00 -17.19 -1.17
N ALA A 264 11.57 -18.23 -1.88
CA ALA A 264 12.40 -19.42 -2.17
C ALA A 264 13.18 -19.30 -3.49
N HIS A 265 12.88 -18.28 -4.31
CA HIS A 265 13.43 -18.10 -5.65
C HIS A 265 14.21 -16.79 -5.77
N MET A 266 15.09 -16.72 -6.77
CA MET A 266 15.91 -15.54 -7.08
C MET A 266 15.13 -14.51 -7.91
N ASP A 267 15.59 -13.25 -7.87
CA ASP A 267 14.88 -12.11 -8.49
C ASP A 267 14.65 -12.28 -10.01
N ASP A 268 15.51 -13.02 -10.70
CA ASP A 268 15.45 -13.34 -12.12
C ASP A 268 14.46 -14.46 -12.47
N GLU A 269 14.11 -15.30 -11.50
CA GLU A 269 13.15 -16.40 -11.65
C GLU A 269 11.70 -15.93 -11.42
N ILE A 270 11.52 -14.82 -10.68
CA ILE A 270 10.22 -14.23 -10.33
C ILE A 270 9.27 -14.06 -11.54
N PRO A 271 9.69 -13.57 -12.73
CA PRO A 271 8.80 -13.41 -13.87
C PRO A 271 8.19 -14.71 -14.37
N GLN A 272 9.00 -15.77 -14.42
CA GLN A 272 8.55 -17.09 -14.87
C GLN A 272 7.56 -17.65 -13.87
N ILE A 273 7.86 -17.55 -12.58
CA ILE A 273 6.98 -17.99 -11.48
C ILE A 273 5.64 -17.25 -11.52
N LEU A 274 5.65 -15.92 -11.65
CA LEU A 274 4.43 -15.11 -11.74
C LEU A 274 3.61 -15.41 -12.99
N SER A 275 4.25 -15.77 -14.11
CA SER A 275 3.55 -16.22 -15.31
C SER A 275 2.91 -17.60 -15.13
N SER A 276 3.58 -18.49 -14.41
CA SER A 276 3.07 -19.81 -14.02
C SER A 276 1.92 -19.71 -13.03
N PHE A 277 1.91 -18.71 -12.14
CA PHE A 277 0.78 -18.49 -11.22
C PHE A 277 -0.52 -18.08 -11.93
N GLY A 278 -0.42 -17.33 -13.04
CA GLY A 278 -1.60 -16.89 -13.80
C GLY A 278 -2.18 -17.95 -14.73
N ASN A 279 -1.34 -18.89 -15.19
CA ASN A 279 -1.71 -19.93 -16.15
C ASN A 279 -1.76 -21.35 -15.53
N GLY A 280 -1.30 -21.49 -14.29
CA GLY A 280 -1.15 -22.77 -13.60
C GLY A 280 -2.45 -23.28 -12.99
N ASP A 281 -2.55 -24.59 -12.92
CA ASP A 281 -3.67 -25.35 -12.36
C ASP A 281 -3.74 -25.20 -10.82
N PHE A 282 -4.14 -24.02 -10.36
CA PHE A 282 -4.55 -23.78 -8.97
C PHE A 282 -6.08 -23.94 -8.81
N SER A 283 -6.68 -24.88 -9.54
CA SER A 283 -8.03 -25.41 -9.30
C SER A 283 -8.25 -25.90 -7.86
N VAL A 284 -7.19 -25.98 -7.06
CA VAL A 284 -7.20 -26.13 -5.60
C VAL A 284 -8.01 -25.03 -4.88
N PHE A 285 -8.07 -23.79 -5.40
CA PHE A 285 -8.77 -22.67 -4.75
C PHE A 285 -10.14 -22.33 -5.37
N GLU A 286 -10.39 -22.74 -6.62
CA GLU A 286 -11.67 -22.62 -7.30
C GLU A 286 -12.21 -24.02 -7.65
N SER A 287 -12.90 -24.64 -6.69
CA SER A 287 -13.71 -25.82 -6.99
C SER A 287 -15.04 -25.36 -7.57
N ASN A 288 -15.38 -25.85 -8.76
CA ASN A 288 -16.58 -25.53 -9.55
C ASN A 288 -17.92 -26.04 -8.97
N ASP A 289 -17.98 -26.30 -7.66
CA ASP A 289 -19.15 -26.87 -7.01
C ASP A 289 -19.81 -25.84 -6.08
N GLY A 290 -21.04 -25.48 -6.44
CA GLY A 290 -21.84 -24.46 -5.78
C GLY A 290 -21.97 -24.66 -4.27
N VAL A 291 -21.79 -23.56 -3.55
CA VAL A 291 -22.43 -23.28 -2.25
C VAL A 291 -22.23 -24.36 -1.16
N GLU A 292 -21.02 -24.89 -0.97
CA GLU A 292 -20.66 -25.46 0.34
C GLU A 292 -20.02 -24.39 1.23
N THR A 293 -20.82 -23.88 2.17
CA THR A 293 -20.46 -22.87 3.17
C THR A 293 -19.19 -23.26 3.91
N LEU A 294 -18.13 -22.46 3.76
CA LEU A 294 -16.80 -22.55 4.39
C LEU A 294 -16.80 -22.95 5.88
N TRP A 295 -17.89 -22.71 6.61
CA TRP A 295 -18.09 -23.18 7.98
C TRP A 295 -18.04 -24.70 8.12
N HIS A 296 -18.50 -25.46 7.12
CA HIS A 296 -18.39 -26.91 7.14
C HIS A 296 -16.96 -27.41 6.86
N ARG A 297 -16.12 -26.61 6.18
CA ARG A 297 -14.70 -26.91 5.95
C ARG A 297 -13.83 -26.57 7.17
N LEU A 298 -14.11 -25.44 7.82
CA LEU A 298 -13.52 -25.06 9.12
C LEU A 298 -13.93 -26.03 10.24
N ARG A 299 -15.18 -26.49 10.26
CA ARG A 299 -15.65 -27.52 11.19
C ARG A 299 -15.03 -28.90 10.89
N ARG A 300 -14.86 -29.29 9.62
CA ARG A 300 -14.10 -30.49 9.22
C ARG A 300 -12.62 -30.40 9.61
N PHE A 301 -12.01 -29.23 9.54
CA PHE A 301 -10.64 -29.01 10.01
C PHE A 301 -10.49 -29.20 11.52
N LEU A 302 -11.44 -28.68 12.31
CA LEU A 302 -11.43 -28.82 13.77
C LEU A 302 -11.80 -30.23 14.26
N ILE A 303 -12.51 -31.03 13.45
CA ILE A 303 -12.97 -32.38 13.83
C ILE A 303 -12.12 -33.49 13.18
N SER A 304 -11.58 -33.26 11.98
CA SER A 304 -10.97 -34.27 11.10
C SER A 304 -9.54 -33.97 10.67
N GLY A 305 -9.00 -32.78 10.98
CA GLY A 305 -7.59 -32.43 10.78
C GLY A 305 -7.13 -32.16 9.33
N SER A 306 -8.03 -32.07 8.34
CA SER A 306 -7.68 -31.85 6.93
C SER A 306 -8.68 -30.92 6.21
N PHE A 307 -8.16 -29.95 5.44
CA PHE A 307 -8.95 -28.94 4.69
C PHE A 307 -8.94 -29.17 3.17
N PHE A 308 -7.91 -29.86 2.65
CA PHE A 308 -7.63 -30.11 1.23
C PHE A 308 -7.04 -31.52 1.07
N ASP A 309 -6.99 -32.07 -0.15
CA ASP A 309 -6.15 -33.24 -0.39
C ASP A 309 -4.67 -32.86 -0.16
N ILE A 310 -4.20 -33.10 1.06
CA ILE A 310 -2.86 -32.74 1.55
C ILE A 310 -1.80 -33.33 0.62
N ALA A 311 -2.03 -34.49 0.02
CA ALA A 311 -1.10 -35.12 -0.90
C ALA A 311 -0.92 -34.28 -2.17
N HIS A 312 -2.01 -33.74 -2.72
CA HIS A 312 -1.96 -32.90 -3.92
C HIS A 312 -1.31 -31.54 -3.63
N LEU A 313 -1.69 -30.87 -2.54
CA LEU A 313 -1.08 -29.61 -2.13
C LEU A 313 0.42 -29.79 -1.83
N THR A 314 0.79 -30.87 -1.15
CA THR A 314 2.20 -31.17 -0.84
C THR A 314 3.00 -31.41 -2.12
N ARG A 315 2.43 -32.09 -3.13
CA ARG A 315 3.08 -32.29 -4.42
C ARG A 315 3.32 -30.96 -5.13
N VAL A 316 2.28 -30.14 -5.29
CA VAL A 316 2.39 -28.81 -5.93
C VAL A 316 3.40 -27.93 -5.20
N MET A 317 3.39 -27.93 -3.87
CA MET A 317 4.36 -27.17 -3.08
C MET A 317 5.79 -27.69 -3.23
N ARG A 318 6.02 -29.00 -3.33
CA ARG A 318 7.36 -29.57 -3.60
C ARG A 318 7.84 -29.25 -5.01
N ASP A 319 6.94 -29.29 -5.99
CA ASP A 319 7.26 -28.99 -7.39
C ASP A 319 7.63 -27.50 -7.54
N ILE A 320 6.93 -26.59 -6.85
CA ILE A 320 7.14 -25.15 -6.93
C ILE A 320 8.30 -24.66 -6.06
N LEU A 321 8.45 -25.17 -4.83
CA LEU A 321 9.54 -24.77 -3.94
C LEU A 321 10.86 -25.46 -4.27
N GLY A 322 10.85 -26.53 -5.06
CA GLY A 322 12.03 -27.37 -5.24
C GLY A 322 12.56 -27.95 -3.91
N GLY A 323 13.80 -28.44 -3.92
CA GLY A 323 14.49 -28.92 -2.72
C GLY A 323 14.98 -27.82 -1.79
N CYS A 324 14.19 -26.75 -1.59
CA CYS A 324 14.51 -25.69 -0.64
C CYS A 324 14.34 -26.20 0.78
N ASP A 325 15.39 -26.84 1.30
CA ASP A 325 15.54 -27.02 2.74
C ASP A 325 15.67 -25.63 3.37
N ILE A 326 14.65 -25.20 4.11
CA ILE A 326 14.82 -24.11 5.08
C ILE A 326 15.93 -24.61 6.01
N PRO A 327 17.10 -23.95 6.07
CA PRO A 327 18.16 -24.41 6.96
C PRO A 327 17.58 -24.46 8.37
N ARG A 328 17.55 -25.66 8.95
CA ARG A 328 17.18 -25.86 10.34
C ARG A 328 18.25 -25.17 11.19
N SER A 329 18.08 -23.87 11.42
CA SER A 329 18.84 -23.16 12.44
C SER A 329 18.27 -23.54 13.80
N ILE A 330 18.99 -24.46 14.45
CA ILE A 330 19.13 -24.77 15.90
C ILE A 330 17.95 -24.40 16.79
#